data_AF-A0A6C0F7A9-F1
#
_entry.id   AF-A0A6C0F7A9-F1
#
_cell.length_a   1.000
_cell.length_b   1.000
_cell.length_c   1.000
_cell.angle_alpha   90.00
_cell.angle_beta   90.00
_cell.angle_gamma   90.00
#
_symmetry.space_group_name_H-M   'P 1'
#
loop_
_entity.id
_entity.type
_entity.pdbx_description
1 polymer ?
#
loop_
_entity_poly.entity_id
_entity_poly.type
_entity_poly.pdbx_seq_one_letter_code
_entity_poly.pdbx_strand_id
1 'polypeptide(L)'
;MHLIEFLGCTPFLIYFMRSRQALTFHKLIPLIVYVNGFQFHILFSESRFVRAIDVHTNMIMILYVNYYTYEQPRAFIGTATAFLAYVLNQQLDSSLVHVVFVQWFLLHLYAVSHLKARHKIDITYFR
;
A
#
# COMPACT_ATOMS: atom_id res chain seq x y z
N MET A 1 17.06 -8.01 -8.57
CA MET A 1 15.59 -7.96 -8.61
C MET A 1 15.03 -7.41 -7.31
N HIS A 2 15.35 -8.03 -6.17
CA HIS A 2 14.94 -7.60 -4.83
C HIS A 2 15.21 -6.15 -4.41
N LEU A 3 16.32 -5.55 -4.86
CA LEU A 3 16.66 -4.16 -4.52
C LEU A 3 15.68 -3.15 -5.14
N ILE A 4 15.20 -3.42 -6.36
CA ILE A 4 14.24 -2.54 -7.06
C ILE A 4 12.89 -2.56 -6.34
N GLU A 5 12.47 -3.74 -5.88
CA GLU A 5 11.23 -3.94 -5.11
C GLU A 5 11.27 -3.20 -3.77
N PHE A 6 12.40 -3.25 -3.09
CA PHE A 6 12.61 -2.48 -1.87
C PHE A 6 12.65 -0.96 -2.12
N LEU A 7 13.47 -0.51 -3.07
CA LEU A 7 13.64 0.92 -3.34
C LEU A 7 12.37 1.56 -3.88
N GLY A 8 11.51 0.79 -4.56
CA GLY A 8 10.21 1.23 -5.06
C GLY A 8 9.35 1.88 -3.98
N CYS A 9 9.36 1.40 -2.74
CA CYS A 9 8.51 1.97 -1.68
C CYS A 9 9.05 3.29 -1.07
N THR A 10 10.32 3.65 -1.35
CA THR A 10 11.02 4.78 -0.72
C THR A 10 10.36 6.15 -0.94
N PRO A 11 9.87 6.51 -2.16
CA PRO A 11 9.24 7.81 -2.38
C PRO A 11 7.99 8.02 -1.51
N PHE A 12 7.18 6.97 -1.32
CA PHE A 12 6.00 7.02 -0.46
C PHE A 12 6.38 7.17 1.00
N LEU A 13 7.39 6.43 1.47
CA LEU A 13 7.91 6.60 2.83
C LEU A 13 8.33 8.05 3.09
N ILE A 14 9.11 8.65 2.18
CA ILE A 14 9.55 10.05 2.28
C ILE A 14 8.36 11.00 2.29
N TYR A 15 7.37 10.80 1.41
CA TYR A 15 6.14 11.60 1.36
C TYR A 15 5.41 11.60 2.72
N PHE A 16 5.21 10.43 3.33
CA PHE A 16 4.50 10.32 4.60
C PHE A 16 5.30 10.84 5.80
N MET A 17 6.63 10.69 5.81
CA MET A 17 7.49 11.28 6.84
C MET A 17 7.53 12.82 6.75
N ARG A 18 7.54 13.38 5.54
CA ARG A 18 7.58 14.84 5.33
C ARG A 18 6.23 15.54 5.44
N SER A 19 5.12 14.79 5.37
CA SER A 19 3.78 15.31 5.63
C SER A 19 3.73 15.98 7.01
N ARG A 20 3.31 17.25 7.10
CA ARG A 20 3.21 18.01 8.37
C ARG A 20 2.05 17.61 9.28
N GLN A 21 1.29 16.59 8.91
CA GLN A 21 0.16 16.11 9.70
C GLN A 21 0.63 15.53 11.05
N ALA A 22 -0.19 15.56 12.09
CA ALA A 22 0.14 14.90 13.36
C ALA A 22 0.46 13.40 13.17
N LEU A 23 1.31 12.85 14.04
CA LEU A 23 1.63 11.42 14.01
C LEU A 23 0.35 10.63 14.32
N THR A 24 -0.19 9.97 13.31
CA THR A 24 -1.41 9.16 13.41
C THR A 24 -1.08 7.75 12.98
N PHE A 25 -1.88 6.77 13.39
CA PHE A 25 -1.75 5.38 12.94
C PHE A 25 -1.66 5.28 11.40
N HIS A 26 -2.31 6.20 10.69
CA HIS A 26 -2.33 6.26 9.23
C HIS A 26 -0.97 6.65 8.62
N LYS A 27 -0.09 7.31 9.37
CA LYS A 27 1.29 7.56 8.93
C LYS A 27 2.23 6.38 9.13
N LEU A 28 1.85 5.43 9.99
CA LEU A 28 2.67 4.26 10.29
C LEU A 28 2.48 3.14 9.26
N ILE A 29 1.32 3.07 8.57
CA ILE A 29 1.05 2.05 7.56
C ILE A 29 2.10 2.03 6.43
N PRO A 30 2.48 3.17 5.81
CA PRO A 30 3.55 3.19 4.80
C PRO A 30 4.91 2.73 5.34
N LEU A 31 5.21 3.00 6.61
CA LEU A 31 6.42 2.49 7.26
C LEU A 31 6.35 0.97 7.47
N ILE A 32 5.21 0.45 7.90
CA ILE A 32 4.97 -1.00 8.04
C ILE A 32 5.13 -1.70 6.68
N VAL A 33 4.56 -1.14 5.62
CA VAL A 33 4.68 -1.67 4.25
C VAL A 33 6.13 -1.64 3.78
N TYR A 34 6.85 -0.55 4.05
CA TYR A 34 8.27 -0.44 3.70
C TYR A 34 9.14 -1.46 4.45
N VAL A 35 8.95 -1.62 5.76
CA VAL A 35 9.68 -2.62 6.58
C VAL A 35 9.34 -4.03 6.14
N ASN A 36 8.07 -4.33 5.87
CA ASN A 36 7.64 -5.62 5.35
C ASN A 36 8.26 -5.90 3.97
N GLY A 37 8.27 -4.92 3.06
CA GLY A 37 8.94 -5.04 1.75
C GLY A 37 10.44 -5.26 1.89
N PHE A 38 11.11 -4.60 2.84
CA PHE A 38 12.52 -4.86 3.14
C PHE A 38 12.75 -6.29 3.63
N GLN A 39 11.94 -6.75 4.59
CA GLN A 39 12.04 -8.11 5.13
C GLN A 39 11.79 -9.17 4.04
N PHE A 40 10.75 -8.98 3.24
CA PHE A 40 10.37 -9.92 2.19
C PHE A 40 11.35 -9.94 1.03
N HIS A 41 11.69 -8.78 0.46
CA HIS A 41 12.52 -8.76 -0.74
C HIS A 41 14.01 -8.90 -0.42
N ILE A 42 14.53 -8.29 0.65
CA ILE A 42 15.98 -8.24 0.90
C ILE A 42 16.47 -9.35 1.85
N LEU A 43 15.73 -9.63 2.93
CA LEU A 43 16.23 -10.51 4.00
C LEU A 43 15.80 -11.97 3.83
N PHE A 44 14.55 -12.23 3.43
CA PHE A 44 13.93 -13.56 3.53
C PHE A 44 13.04 -13.91 2.33
N SER A 45 13.46 -13.60 1.10
CA SER A 45 12.67 -13.81 -0.12
C SER A 45 12.24 -15.27 -0.38
N GLU A 46 13.06 -16.22 0.07
CA GLU A 46 12.81 -17.67 0.00
C GLU A 46 11.78 -18.16 1.04
N SER A 47 11.49 -17.35 2.08
CA SER A 47 10.64 -17.77 3.19
C SER A 47 9.16 -17.67 2.85
N ARG A 48 8.47 -18.83 2.84
CA ARG A 48 7.01 -18.91 2.66
C ARG A 48 6.24 -18.15 3.75
N PHE A 49 6.78 -18.10 4.97
CA PHE A 49 6.16 -17.37 6.07
C PHE A 49 6.16 -15.87 5.82
N VAL A 50 7.30 -15.32 5.37
CA VAL A 50 7.41 -13.87 5.06
C VAL A 50 6.57 -13.52 3.84
N ARG A 51 6.46 -14.42 2.85
CA ARG A 51 5.51 -14.27 1.74
C ARG A 51 4.06 -14.17 2.22
N ALA A 52 3.65 -14.98 3.19
CA ALA A 52 2.30 -14.92 3.75
C ALA A 52 2.04 -13.60 4.49
N ILE A 53 3.03 -13.08 5.23
CA ILE A 53 2.96 -11.76 5.88
C ILE A 53 2.80 -10.65 4.83
N ASP A 54 3.51 -10.74 3.71
CA ASP A 54 3.41 -9.77 2.62
C ASP A 54 2.01 -9.73 1.99
N VAL A 55 1.45 -10.90 1.67
CA VAL A 55 0.07 -11.01 1.18
C VAL A 55 -0.92 -10.41 2.18
N HIS A 56 -0.76 -10.73 3.47
CA HIS A 56 -1.66 -10.26 4.52
C HIS A 56 -1.60 -8.73 4.70
N THR A 57 -0.39 -8.16 4.64
CA THR A 57 -0.17 -6.71 4.71
C THR A 57 -0.86 -6.00 3.54
N ASN A 58 -0.74 -6.54 2.32
CA ASN A 58 -1.43 -6.01 1.16
C ASN A 58 -2.97 -6.11 1.28
N MET A 59 -3.50 -7.22 1.82
CA MET A 59 -4.93 -7.34 2.10
C MET A 59 -5.44 -6.30 3.10
N ILE A 60 -4.69 -6.05 4.18
CA ILE A 60 -5.05 -5.02 5.16
C ILE A 60 -5.07 -3.64 4.51
N MET A 61 -4.11 -3.31 3.65
CA MET A 61 -4.13 -2.05 2.90
C MET A 61 -5.34 -1.93 1.98
N ILE A 62 -5.71 -2.99 1.28
CA ILE A 62 -6.89 -3.03 0.41
C ILE A 62 -8.16 -2.75 1.23
N LEU A 63 -8.32 -3.42 2.36
CA LEU A 63 -9.45 -3.22 3.26
C LEU A 63 -9.49 -1.78 3.78
N TYR A 64 -8.34 -1.25 4.20
CA TYR A 64 -8.23 0.13 4.66
C TYR A 64 -8.65 1.13 3.59
N VAL A 65 -8.10 1.00 2.37
CA VAL A 65 -8.44 1.88 1.24
C VAL A 65 -9.94 1.86 1.01
N ASN A 66 -10.54 0.68 0.91
CA ASN A 66 -11.96 0.55 0.61
C ASN A 66 -12.89 1.03 1.73
N TYR A 67 -12.47 0.91 2.98
CA TYR A 67 -13.25 1.35 4.14
C TYR A 67 -13.24 2.87 4.32
N TYR A 68 -12.09 3.52 4.10
CA TYR A 68 -11.91 4.94 4.41
C TYR A 68 -12.15 5.89 3.24
N THR A 69 -12.10 5.43 1.99
CA THR A 69 -12.32 6.27 0.81
C THR A 69 -13.79 6.39 0.42
N TYR A 70 -14.17 7.51 -0.20
CA TYR A 70 -15.54 7.80 -0.67
C TYR A 70 -15.71 7.53 -2.16
N GLU A 71 -14.61 7.29 -2.86
CA GLU A 71 -14.60 7.12 -4.30
C GLU A 71 -15.04 5.71 -4.69
N GLN A 72 -15.93 5.11 -3.91
CA GLN A 72 -16.58 3.88 -4.33
C GLN A 72 -17.47 4.20 -5.55
N PRO A 73 -17.44 3.37 -6.61
CA PRO A 73 -16.79 2.04 -6.69
C PRO A 73 -15.34 2.05 -7.24
N ARG A 74 -14.78 3.22 -7.59
CA ARG A 74 -13.46 3.34 -8.23
C ARG A 74 -12.33 2.80 -7.36
N ALA A 75 -12.41 3.02 -6.04
CA ALA A 75 -11.41 2.49 -5.12
C ALA A 75 -11.41 0.96 -5.07
N PHE A 76 -12.58 0.34 -5.03
CA PHE A 76 -12.70 -1.11 -5.12
C PHE A 76 -12.07 -1.64 -6.40
N ILE A 77 -12.43 -1.05 -7.56
CA ILE A 77 -11.86 -1.41 -8.85
C ILE A 77 -10.32 -1.30 -8.81
N GLY A 78 -9.78 -0.18 -8.32
CA GLY A 78 -8.33 0.02 -8.21
C GLY A 78 -7.64 -1.02 -7.34
N THR A 79 -8.18 -1.29 -6.15
CA THR A 79 -7.60 -2.32 -5.26
C THR A 79 -7.72 -3.74 -5.81
N ALA A 80 -8.81 -4.07 -6.50
CA ALA A 80 -8.99 -5.36 -7.16
C ALA A 80 -8.01 -5.53 -8.34
N THR A 81 -7.78 -4.48 -9.12
CA THR A 81 -6.76 -4.47 -10.18
C THR A 81 -5.36 -4.67 -9.61
N ALA A 82 -5.01 -4.00 -8.50
CA ALA A 82 -3.71 -4.19 -7.86
C ALA A 82 -3.52 -5.63 -7.34
N PHE A 83 -4.56 -6.22 -6.77
CA PHE A 83 -4.54 -7.60 -6.31
C PHE A 83 -4.39 -8.59 -7.47
N LEU A 84 -5.12 -8.36 -8.57
CA LEU A 84 -4.98 -9.16 -9.78
C LEU A 84 -3.57 -9.06 -10.35
N ALA A 85 -3.00 -7.86 -10.43
CA ALA A 85 -1.62 -7.65 -10.86
C ALA A 85 -0.62 -8.38 -9.95
N TYR A 86 -0.86 -8.41 -8.63
CA TYR A 86 -0.03 -9.18 -7.69
C TYR A 86 -0.08 -10.68 -7.98
N VAL A 87 -1.28 -11.24 -8.17
CA VAL A 87 -1.45 -12.67 -8.49
C VAL A 87 -0.76 -13.02 -9.80
N LEU A 88 -0.93 -12.20 -10.83
CA LEU A 88 -0.25 -12.38 -12.12
C LEU A 88 1.28 -12.27 -11.98
N ASN A 89 1.75 -11.34 -11.15
CA ASN A 89 3.18 -11.17 -10.93
C ASN A 89 3.82 -12.35 -10.20
N GLN A 90 3.07 -13.14 -9.42
CA GLN A 90 3.58 -14.40 -8.86
C GLN A 90 3.96 -15.43 -9.95
N GLN A 91 3.42 -15.29 -11.17
CA GLN A 91 3.78 -16.14 -12.32
C GLN A 91 4.87 -15.52 -13.19
N LEU A 92 4.86 -14.19 -13.36
CA LEU A 92 5.82 -13.47 -14.20
C LEU A 92 7.17 -13.24 -13.51
N ASP A 93 7.19 -13.23 -12.18
CA ASP A 93 8.35 -12.92 -11.35
C ASP A 93 9.05 -11.61 -11.75
N SER A 94 8.26 -10.59 -12.12
CA SER A 94 8.79 -9.32 -12.62
C SER A 94 8.79 -8.24 -11.55
N SER A 95 9.98 -7.86 -11.08
CA SER A 95 10.14 -6.78 -10.10
C SER A 95 9.52 -5.45 -10.54
N LEU A 96 9.53 -5.17 -11.84
CA LEU A 96 9.00 -3.92 -12.38
C LEU A 96 7.47 -3.92 -12.35
N VAL A 97 6.85 -5.07 -12.69
CA VAL A 97 5.40 -5.22 -12.61
C VAL A 97 4.94 -5.16 -11.15
N HIS A 98 5.67 -5.80 -10.24
CA HIS A 98 5.41 -5.73 -8.81
C HIS A 98 5.43 -4.29 -8.29
N VAL A 99 6.51 -3.55 -8.55
CA VAL A 99 6.69 -2.20 -8.02
C VAL A 99 5.64 -1.24 -8.58
N VAL A 100 5.44 -1.23 -9.90
CA VAL A 100 4.59 -0.22 -10.55
C VAL A 100 3.10 -0.53 -10.35
N PHE A 101 2.68 -1.76 -10.65
CA PHE A 101 1.26 -2.10 -10.71
C PHE A 101 0.68 -2.63 -9.41
N VAL A 102 1.53 -3.07 -8.47
CA VAL A 102 1.08 -3.51 -7.14
C VAL A 102 1.42 -2.48 -6.09
N GLN A 103 2.71 -2.30 -5.79
CA GLN A 103 3.13 -1.51 -4.63
C GLN A 103 2.81 -0.02 -4.79
N TRP A 104 3.26 0.61 -5.88
CA TRP A 104 3.01 2.03 -6.13
C TRP A 104 1.53 2.32 -6.27
N PHE A 105 0.81 1.47 -6.98
CA PHE A 105 -0.62 1.68 -7.21
C PHE A 105 -1.41 1.58 -5.90
N LEU A 106 -1.15 0.59 -5.05
CA LEU A 106 -1.78 0.47 -3.73
C LEU A 106 -1.39 1.61 -2.79
N LEU A 107 -0.11 1.96 -2.72
CA LEU A 107 0.38 3.04 -1.85
C LEU A 107 -0.17 4.41 -2.30
N HIS A 108 -0.36 4.61 -3.60
CA HIS A 108 -1.02 5.80 -4.14
C HIS A 108 -2.49 5.86 -3.73
N LEU A 109 -3.24 4.78 -3.95
CA LEU A 109 -4.64 4.69 -3.52
C LEU A 109 -4.77 4.92 -2.01
N TYR A 110 -3.85 4.37 -1.21
CA TYR A 110 -3.76 4.59 0.22
C TYR A 110 -3.53 6.07 0.58
N ALA A 111 -2.54 6.71 -0.04
CA ALA A 111 -2.22 8.12 0.21
C ALA A 111 -3.38 9.06 -0.12
N VAL A 112 -4.08 8.81 -1.23
CA VAL A 112 -5.24 9.60 -1.62
C VAL A 112 -6.44 9.34 -0.71
N SER A 113 -6.67 8.08 -0.33
CA SER A 113 -7.81 7.69 0.54
C SER A 113 -7.72 8.35 1.91
N HIS A 114 -6.51 8.49 2.47
CA HIS A 114 -6.29 9.21 3.72
C HIS A 114 -6.64 10.70 3.63
N LEU A 115 -6.19 11.39 2.57
CA LEU A 115 -6.49 12.82 2.37
C LEU A 115 -7.99 13.03 2.25
N LYS A 116 -8.64 12.11 1.55
CA LYS A 116 -10.08 12.09 1.42
C LYS A 116 -10.68 11.90 2.80
N ALA A 117 -10.38 10.82 3.56
CA ALA A 117 -10.90 10.49 4.91
C ALA A 117 -11.16 11.68 5.85
N ARG A 118 -10.27 12.68 5.87
CA ARG A 118 -10.44 13.92 6.67
C ARG A 118 -11.71 14.72 6.33
N HIS A 119 -12.12 14.77 5.06
CA HIS A 119 -13.36 15.44 4.64
C HIS A 119 -14.63 14.77 5.20
N LYS A 120 -14.63 13.46 5.46
CA LYS A 120 -15.79 12.74 6.02
C LYS A 120 -16.05 13.15 7.45
N ILE A 121 -15.01 13.36 8.24
CA ILE A 121 -15.15 13.84 9.60
C ILE A 121 -15.74 15.25 9.56
N ASP A 122 -15.13 16.18 8.82
CA ASP A 122 -15.62 17.56 8.76
C ASP A 122 -17.08 17.67 8.29
N ILE A 123 -17.50 16.95 7.24
CA ILE A 123 -18.88 17.04 6.75
C ILE A 123 -19.91 16.42 7.72
N THR A 124 -19.51 15.42 8.52
CA THR A 124 -20.44 14.75 9.44
C THR A 124 -20.67 15.55 10.73
N TYR A 125 -19.73 16.42 11.12
CA TYR A 125 -19.87 17.28 12.32
C TYR A 125 -20.54 18.63 12.03
N PHE A 126 -20.77 18.99 10.76
CA PHE A 126 -21.45 20.21 10.34
C PHE A 126 -22.87 19.98 9.77
N ARG A 127 -23.49 18.83 10.07
CA ARG A 127 -24.89 18.52 9.75
C ARG A 127 -25.73 18.35 11.01
#